data_AF-A0A495CY82-F1
#
_entry.id   AF-A0A495CY82-F1
#
_cell.length_a   1.000
_cell.length_b   1.000
_cell.length_c   1.000
_cell.angle_alpha   90.00
_cell.angle_beta   90.00
_cell.angle_gamma   90.00
#
_symmetry.space_group_name_H-M   'P 1'
#
loop_
_entity.id
_entity.type
_entity.pdbx_description
1 polymer ?
#
loop_
_entity_poly.entity_id
_entity_poly.type
_entity_poly.pdbx_seq_one_letter_code
_entity_poly.pdbx_strand_id
1 'polypeptide(L)'
;MRTRRLAILFRPVPVLSLAAVLAVVGCSRDPAPLPDEAGLPAAALAAFQTHLRTMSDGDLACSNAAIEAAPRVVGYINDDRQPDFAIATQDLQCRSELGSAVAYFCGGSICAFPALMSDGADYQVIWLMSGNEISTRTDYQEARFVVRQGVFAGSAGSRVSVREYVWRDGALTRVLEREELARRAP
;
A
#
# COMPACT_ATOMS: atom_id res chain seq x y z
N MET A 1 30.89 75.31 27.09
CA MET A 1 29.92 74.22 27.33
C MET A 1 30.60 72.89 27.09
N ARG A 2 30.42 71.96 28.04
CA ARG A 2 30.97 70.59 28.05
C ARG A 2 30.37 69.73 26.94
N THR A 3 31.19 68.86 26.35
CA THR A 3 30.98 67.42 26.04
C THR A 3 32.14 66.95 25.18
N ARG A 4 32.74 65.76 25.25
CA ARG A 4 32.84 64.64 26.19
C ARG A 4 33.98 63.79 25.59
N ARG A 5 34.87 63.23 26.41
CA ARG A 5 35.88 62.24 25.98
C ARG A 5 35.17 60.95 25.53
N LEU A 6 35.76 60.19 24.59
CA LEU A 6 36.29 58.84 24.86
C LEU A 6 36.95 58.28 23.59
N ALA A 7 38.26 58.09 23.64
CA ALA A 7 39.00 57.18 22.77
C ALA A 7 38.91 55.78 23.39
N ILE A 8 38.42 54.80 22.64
CA ILE A 8 38.51 53.38 23.01
C ILE A 8 39.49 52.72 22.05
N LEU A 9 40.59 52.26 22.63
CA LEU A 9 41.70 51.56 22.01
C LEU A 9 41.28 50.16 21.55
N PHE A 10 41.66 49.83 20.32
CA PHE A 10 41.76 48.48 19.80
C PHE A 10 42.70 47.62 20.67
N ARG A 11 42.26 46.41 21.02
CA ARG A 11 43.14 45.26 21.29
C ARG A 11 42.55 44.01 20.61
N PRO A 12 43.22 43.42 19.61
CA PRO A 12 42.99 42.05 19.17
C PRO A 12 43.82 41.08 20.03
N VAL A 13 43.83 39.77 19.66
CA VAL A 13 44.71 38.65 20.10
C VAL A 13 44.00 37.62 21.01
N PRO A 14 44.16 36.28 20.84
CA PRO A 14 44.12 35.46 19.62
C PRO A 14 43.41 34.08 19.82
N VAL A 15 43.11 33.41 18.70
CA VAL A 15 43.17 31.96 18.42
C VAL A 15 43.06 30.94 19.58
N LEU A 16 41.99 30.15 19.54
CA LEU A 16 42.05 28.70 19.74
C LEU A 16 41.16 28.02 18.69
N SER A 17 41.80 27.54 17.64
CA SER A 17 41.27 26.56 16.70
C SER A 17 41.01 25.25 17.44
N LEU A 18 39.80 24.67 17.34
CA LEU A 18 39.67 23.22 17.36
C LEU A 18 38.31 22.77 16.80
N ALA A 19 38.42 21.77 15.93
CA ALA A 19 37.39 20.84 15.46
C ALA A 19 36.35 21.39 14.47
N ALA A 20 36.65 21.14 13.20
CA ALA A 20 35.64 20.82 12.20
C ALA A 20 34.66 19.77 12.75
N VAL A 21 33.37 20.08 12.74
CA VAL A 21 32.32 19.07 12.65
C VAL A 21 31.81 19.10 11.22
N LEU A 22 32.49 18.35 10.38
CA LEU A 22 31.87 17.70 9.23
C LEU A 22 30.90 16.65 9.79
N ALA A 23 29.60 16.95 9.73
CA ALA A 23 28.56 15.93 9.62
C ALA A 23 27.77 16.31 8.36
N VAL A 24 28.27 15.98 7.17
CA VAL A 24 27.91 14.74 6.46
C VAL A 24 26.41 14.47 6.56
N VAL A 25 25.71 14.88 5.49
CA VAL A 25 24.70 14.08 4.78
C VAL A 25 24.00 13.03 5.65
N GLY A 26 22.85 13.41 6.20
CA GLY A 26 21.75 12.50 6.49
C GLY A 26 20.69 12.69 5.42
N CYS A 27 21.02 12.30 4.19
CA CYS A 27 20.49 11.09 3.55
C CYS A 27 19.06 11.32 3.08
N SER A 28 18.91 11.34 1.75
CA SER A 28 17.74 10.77 1.09
C SER A 28 17.22 9.67 1.99
N ARG A 29 15.99 9.83 2.51
CA ARG A 29 15.28 8.66 3.00
C ARG A 29 15.31 7.72 1.81
N ASP A 30 16.13 6.68 1.91
CA ASP A 30 15.98 5.54 1.03
C ASP A 30 14.48 5.25 1.07
N PRO A 31 13.83 5.11 -0.11
CA PRO A 31 12.41 4.82 -0.13
C PRO A 31 12.20 3.67 0.85
N ALA A 32 11.22 3.83 1.75
CA ALA A 32 10.94 2.80 2.75
C ALA A 32 10.93 1.45 2.01
N PRO A 33 11.62 0.42 2.54
CA PRO A 33 11.80 -0.83 1.82
C PRO A 33 10.45 -1.28 1.29
N LEU A 34 10.44 -1.78 0.06
CA LEU A 34 9.21 -2.28 -0.54
C LEU A 34 8.58 -3.30 0.43
N PRO A 35 7.31 -3.16 0.83
CA PRO A 35 6.81 -3.72 2.08
C PRO A 35 6.31 -5.16 1.95
N ASP A 36 7.02 -5.95 1.16
CA ASP A 36 6.85 -7.40 1.18
C ASP A 36 7.47 -7.98 2.48
N GLU A 37 8.29 -7.21 3.21
CA GLU A 37 8.91 -7.61 4.50
C GLU A 37 8.35 -6.88 5.74
N ALA A 38 7.67 -5.74 5.60
CA ALA A 38 7.06 -5.05 6.73
C ALA A 38 5.64 -5.55 6.95
N GLY A 39 5.32 -5.97 8.18
CA GLY A 39 3.94 -6.29 8.60
C GLY A 39 2.94 -5.18 8.27
N LEU A 40 1.64 -5.49 8.33
CA LEU A 40 0.61 -4.47 8.12
C LEU A 40 0.68 -3.43 9.26
N PRO A 41 0.60 -2.12 8.97
CA PRO A 41 0.44 -1.11 10.02
C PRO A 41 -0.77 -1.41 10.89
N ALA A 42 -0.69 -1.09 12.19
CA ALA A 42 -1.78 -1.36 13.13
C ALA A 42 -3.11 -0.72 12.70
N ALA A 43 -3.05 0.48 12.12
CA ALA A 43 -4.23 1.16 11.57
C ALA A 43 -4.85 0.40 10.38
N ALA A 44 -4.02 -0.14 9.49
CA ALA A 44 -4.47 -0.98 8.37
C ALA A 44 -5.13 -2.27 8.86
N LEU A 45 -4.52 -2.96 9.83
CA LEU A 45 -5.10 -4.14 10.49
C LEU A 45 -6.46 -3.83 11.12
N ALA A 46 -6.57 -2.72 11.86
CA ALA A 46 -7.80 -2.31 12.51
C ALA A 46 -8.90 -1.97 11.49
N ALA A 47 -8.56 -1.27 10.42
CA ALA A 47 -9.48 -0.97 9.31
C ALA A 47 -9.99 -2.27 8.66
N PHE A 48 -9.10 -3.24 8.40
CA PHE A 48 -9.51 -4.52 7.84
C PHE A 48 -10.43 -5.30 8.78
N GLN A 49 -10.10 -5.40 10.07
CA GLN A 49 -10.94 -6.08 11.05
C GLN A 49 -12.32 -5.45 11.17
N THR A 50 -12.39 -4.11 11.17
CA THR A 50 -13.66 -3.39 11.19
C THR A 50 -14.49 -3.71 9.94
N HIS A 51 -13.83 -3.71 8.78
CA HIS A 51 -14.46 -4.10 7.53
C HIS A 51 -15.01 -5.52 7.58
N LEU A 52 -14.19 -6.51 7.99
CA LEU A 52 -14.56 -7.92 8.12
C LEU A 52 -15.80 -8.13 9.00
N ARG A 53 -15.85 -7.47 10.15
CA ARG A 53 -17.01 -7.51 11.05
C ARG A 53 -18.24 -6.92 10.39
N THR A 54 -18.09 -5.78 9.71
CA THR A 54 -19.22 -5.07 9.08
C THR A 54 -19.83 -5.89 7.93
N MET A 55 -18.98 -6.42 7.04
CA MET A 55 -19.46 -7.18 5.87
C MET A 55 -20.09 -8.53 6.23
N SER A 56 -19.69 -9.13 7.34
CA SER A 56 -20.15 -10.45 7.78
C SER A 56 -21.21 -10.37 8.88
N ASP A 57 -21.63 -9.16 9.25
CA ASP A 57 -22.51 -8.91 10.39
C ASP A 57 -21.99 -9.56 11.70
N GLY A 58 -20.65 -9.60 11.83
CA GLY A 58 -19.93 -10.14 12.98
C GLY A 58 -19.57 -11.63 12.92
N ASP A 59 -20.00 -12.36 11.88
CA ASP A 59 -19.74 -13.81 11.76
C ASP A 59 -18.25 -14.13 11.53
N LEU A 60 -17.52 -13.29 10.77
CA LEU A 60 -16.11 -13.53 10.51
C LEU A 60 -15.21 -13.04 11.64
N ALA A 61 -14.45 -13.97 12.21
CA ALA A 61 -13.40 -13.71 13.19
C ALA A 61 -12.02 -14.13 12.65
N CYS A 62 -11.18 -13.13 12.35
CA CYS A 62 -9.79 -13.31 11.92
C CYS A 62 -8.83 -12.80 12.99
N SER A 63 -7.80 -13.56 13.35
CA SER A 63 -6.70 -13.05 14.18
C SER A 63 -5.80 -12.11 13.36
N ASN A 64 -5.05 -11.22 14.02
CA ASN A 64 -4.08 -10.36 13.31
C ASN A 64 -3.08 -11.21 12.53
N ALA A 65 -2.57 -12.28 13.13
CA ALA A 65 -1.65 -13.20 12.47
C ALA A 65 -2.25 -13.88 11.22
N ALA A 66 -3.56 -14.20 11.23
CA ALA A 66 -4.22 -14.77 10.06
C ALA A 66 -4.35 -13.75 8.92
N ILE A 67 -4.60 -12.48 9.25
CA ILE A 67 -4.65 -11.39 8.26
C ILE A 67 -3.24 -11.13 7.71
N GLU A 68 -2.22 -11.10 8.57
CA GLU A 68 -0.84 -10.86 8.15
C GLU A 68 -0.24 -12.00 7.34
N ALA A 69 -0.70 -13.24 7.56
CA ALA A 69 -0.29 -14.42 6.81
C ALA A 69 -0.94 -14.51 5.43
N ALA A 70 -2.05 -13.80 5.18
CA ALA A 70 -2.65 -13.76 3.85
C ALA A 70 -1.70 -13.05 2.88
N PRO A 71 -1.46 -13.61 1.68
CA PRO A 71 -0.68 -12.93 0.66
C PRO A 71 -1.26 -11.55 0.38
N ARG A 72 -0.38 -10.58 0.24
CA ARG A 72 -0.74 -9.21 -0.09
C ARG A 72 0.20 -8.69 -1.14
N VAL A 73 -0.31 -7.75 -1.92
CA VAL A 73 0.52 -6.94 -2.81
C VAL A 73 0.59 -5.53 -2.24
N VAL A 74 1.74 -4.91 -2.43
CA VAL A 74 2.01 -3.60 -1.83
C VAL A 74 2.46 -2.61 -2.89
N GLY A 75 2.00 -1.37 -2.77
CA GLY A 75 2.37 -0.29 -3.66
C GLY A 75 2.17 1.08 -3.02
N TYR A 76 2.83 2.10 -3.57
CA TYR A 76 2.61 3.49 -3.21
C TYR A 76 1.55 4.07 -4.17
N ILE A 77 0.31 3.58 -4.03
CA ILE A 77 -0.75 3.79 -5.02
C ILE A 77 -1.42 5.15 -4.83
N ASN A 78 -1.55 5.60 -3.59
CA ASN A 78 -1.92 6.96 -3.23
C ASN A 78 -0.71 7.91 -3.30
N ASP A 79 -0.97 9.21 -3.38
CA ASP A 79 0.03 10.28 -3.35
C ASP A 79 0.69 10.44 -1.96
N ASP A 80 0.15 9.78 -0.94
CA ASP A 80 0.76 9.65 0.37
C ASP A 80 2.04 8.82 0.27
N ARG A 81 3.10 9.21 0.99
CA ARG A 81 4.37 8.45 1.03
C ARG A 81 4.25 7.12 1.79
N GLN A 82 3.04 6.65 2.06
CA GLN A 82 2.76 5.41 2.77
C GLN A 82 2.38 4.31 1.79
N PRO A 83 2.70 3.05 2.10
CA PRO A 83 2.27 1.94 1.28
C PRO A 83 0.79 1.63 1.51
N ASP A 84 0.13 1.32 0.40
CA ASP A 84 -1.21 0.76 0.31
C ASP A 84 -1.12 -0.73 0.01
N PHE A 85 -2.13 -1.48 0.43
CA PHE A 85 -2.11 -2.93 0.41
C PHE A 85 -3.33 -3.47 -0.31
N ALA A 86 -3.19 -4.55 -1.07
CA ALA A 86 -4.34 -5.34 -1.48
C ALA A 86 -4.18 -6.78 -1.03
N ILE A 87 -5.21 -7.32 -0.37
CA ILE A 87 -5.16 -8.61 0.33
C ILE A 87 -5.80 -9.71 -0.54
N ALA A 88 -5.10 -10.84 -0.69
CA ALA A 88 -5.62 -12.05 -1.32
C ALA A 88 -6.55 -12.79 -0.34
N THR A 89 -7.85 -12.52 -0.43
CA THR A 89 -8.82 -13.02 0.54
C THR A 89 -9.10 -14.52 0.44
N GLN A 90 -8.81 -15.13 -0.71
CA GLN A 90 -8.94 -16.58 -0.89
C GLN A 90 -8.05 -17.39 0.06
N ASP A 91 -6.99 -16.77 0.60
CA ASP A 91 -6.03 -17.39 1.50
C ASP A 91 -6.27 -16.99 2.98
N LEU A 92 -7.31 -16.20 3.27
CA LEU A 92 -7.65 -15.79 4.64
C LEU A 92 -8.16 -16.98 5.46
N GLN A 93 -7.43 -17.30 6.52
CA GLN A 93 -7.79 -18.37 7.47
C GLN A 93 -8.61 -17.83 8.65
N CYS A 94 -9.82 -17.36 8.37
CA CYS A 94 -10.74 -16.86 9.40
C CYS A 94 -11.71 -17.95 9.86
N ARG A 95 -12.21 -17.79 11.09
CA ARG A 95 -13.31 -18.60 11.62
C ARG A 95 -14.63 -17.95 11.26
N SER A 96 -15.63 -18.77 10.96
CA SER A 96 -17.02 -18.35 10.71
C SER A 96 -17.96 -19.44 11.23
N GLU A 97 -19.14 -19.05 11.72
CA GLU A 97 -20.16 -19.97 12.22
C GLU A 97 -21.11 -20.42 11.09
N LEU A 98 -21.26 -19.60 10.04
CA LEU A 98 -22.21 -19.82 8.94
C LEU A 98 -21.60 -20.50 7.71
N GLY A 99 -20.28 -20.57 7.58
CA GLY A 99 -19.62 -21.16 6.41
C GLY A 99 -18.09 -21.02 6.37
N SER A 100 -17.49 -21.14 5.18
CA SER A 100 -16.06 -20.85 5.03
C SER A 100 -15.83 -19.35 4.84
N ALA A 101 -14.76 -18.81 5.43
CA ALA A 101 -14.37 -17.41 5.24
C ALA A 101 -14.20 -17.04 3.76
N VAL A 102 -13.68 -17.98 2.97
CA VAL A 102 -13.54 -17.86 1.51
C VAL A 102 -14.88 -17.54 0.84
N ALA A 103 -16.01 -18.11 1.28
CA ALA A 103 -17.32 -17.86 0.66
C ALA A 103 -17.80 -16.40 0.78
N TYR A 104 -17.31 -15.65 1.77
CA TYR A 104 -17.65 -14.23 1.94
C TYR A 104 -16.95 -13.31 0.92
N PHE A 105 -15.81 -13.75 0.37
CA PHE A 105 -15.03 -12.95 -0.58
C PHE A 105 -15.02 -13.53 -1.98
N CYS A 106 -15.23 -14.84 -2.10
CA CYS A 106 -15.14 -15.58 -3.35
C CYS A 106 -16.51 -16.10 -3.77
N GLY A 107 -16.95 -15.68 -4.96
CA GLY A 107 -18.02 -16.35 -5.67
C GLY A 107 -17.55 -17.67 -6.29
N GLY A 108 -18.31 -18.20 -7.24
CA GLY A 108 -18.03 -19.52 -7.85
C GLY A 108 -16.67 -19.67 -8.55
N SER A 109 -16.00 -18.58 -8.92
CA SER A 109 -14.67 -18.62 -9.55
C SER A 109 -13.85 -17.33 -9.42
N ILE A 110 -14.34 -16.31 -8.70
CA ILE A 110 -13.75 -14.97 -8.64
C ILE A 110 -13.75 -14.52 -7.18
N CYS A 111 -12.61 -14.04 -6.70
CA CYS A 111 -12.42 -13.53 -5.35
C CYS A 111 -12.27 -12.02 -5.34
N ALA A 112 -12.74 -11.39 -4.28
CA ALA A 112 -12.51 -9.98 -4.01
C ALA A 112 -11.08 -9.75 -3.49
N PHE A 113 -10.45 -8.66 -3.92
CA PHE A 113 -9.19 -8.18 -3.39
C PHE A 113 -9.44 -6.81 -2.74
N PRO A 114 -9.70 -6.75 -1.43
CA PRO A 114 -9.84 -5.50 -0.70
C PRO A 114 -8.54 -4.71 -0.79
N ALA A 115 -8.61 -3.46 -1.24
CA ALA A 115 -7.52 -2.50 -1.14
C ALA A 115 -7.64 -1.72 0.16
N LEU A 116 -6.57 -1.66 0.93
CA LEU A 116 -6.39 -0.75 2.05
C LEU A 116 -5.64 0.47 1.55
N MET A 117 -6.35 1.57 1.41
CA MET A 117 -5.80 2.85 0.98
C MET A 117 -5.49 3.71 2.21
N SER A 118 -4.28 4.21 2.30
CA SER A 118 -3.86 5.20 3.28
C SER A 118 -4.63 6.51 3.07
N ASP A 119 -5.00 7.15 4.17
CA ASP A 119 -5.55 8.50 4.22
C ASP A 119 -4.95 9.22 5.43
N GLY A 120 -3.89 9.99 5.19
CA GLY A 120 -3.12 10.58 6.28
C GLY A 120 -2.49 9.48 7.15
N ALA A 121 -2.81 9.41 8.44
CA ALA A 121 -2.31 8.36 9.34
C ALA A 121 -3.23 7.13 9.43
N ASP A 122 -4.41 7.20 8.81
CA ASP A 122 -5.45 6.19 8.88
C ASP A 122 -5.50 5.36 7.58
N TYR A 123 -6.37 4.34 7.58
CA TYR A 123 -6.59 3.46 6.43
C TYR A 123 -8.09 3.24 6.19
N GLN A 124 -8.47 3.18 4.92
CA GLN A 124 -9.81 2.82 4.47
C GLN A 124 -9.78 1.56 3.60
N VAL A 125 -10.78 0.70 3.76
CA VAL A 125 -10.92 -0.54 2.97
C VAL A 125 -11.87 -0.32 1.80
N ILE A 126 -11.40 -0.61 0.59
CA ILE A 126 -12.11 -0.41 -0.69
C ILE A 126 -12.23 -1.76 -1.44
N TRP A 127 -13.41 -2.06 -1.98
CA TRP A 127 -13.77 -3.40 -2.49
C TRP A 127 -13.92 -3.51 -4.02
N LEU A 128 -13.16 -2.73 -4.77
CA LEU A 128 -13.42 -2.51 -6.21
C LEU A 128 -12.73 -3.52 -7.14
N MET A 129 -12.08 -4.56 -6.60
CA MET A 129 -11.26 -5.49 -7.37
C MET A 129 -11.74 -6.92 -7.19
N SER A 130 -12.07 -7.57 -8.30
CA SER A 130 -12.47 -8.98 -8.33
C SER A 130 -11.57 -9.73 -9.32
N GLY A 131 -10.99 -10.86 -8.96
CA GLY A 131 -10.17 -11.64 -9.89
C GLY A 131 -9.71 -12.98 -9.32
N ASN A 132 -8.62 -13.47 -9.89
CA ASN A 132 -7.93 -14.68 -9.42
C ASN A 132 -6.51 -14.37 -8.96
N GLU A 133 -5.87 -13.36 -9.53
CA GLU A 133 -4.52 -12.94 -9.20
C GLU A 133 -4.47 -11.41 -9.09
N ILE A 134 -3.60 -10.92 -8.23
CA ILE A 134 -3.33 -9.49 -8.08
C ILE A 134 -1.81 -9.26 -8.01
N SER A 135 -1.35 -8.14 -8.57
CA SER A 135 0.02 -7.66 -8.48
C SER A 135 0.05 -6.13 -8.43
N THR A 136 1.21 -5.57 -8.10
CA THR A 136 1.49 -4.14 -8.30
C THR A 136 2.43 -3.92 -9.48
N ARG A 137 2.23 -2.82 -10.20
CA ARG A 137 3.09 -2.39 -11.30
C ARG A 137 3.28 -0.89 -11.24
N THR A 138 4.47 -0.41 -11.59
CA THR A 138 4.75 1.03 -11.70
C THR A 138 5.00 1.40 -13.15
N ASP A 139 4.18 2.29 -13.70
CA ASP A 139 4.32 2.83 -15.06
C ASP A 139 4.49 4.34 -15.00
N TYR A 140 5.56 4.89 -15.58
CA TYR A 140 5.79 6.34 -15.65
C TYR A 140 5.57 7.08 -14.32
N GLN A 141 6.04 6.49 -13.22
CA GLN A 141 5.90 6.99 -11.84
C GLN A 141 4.51 6.82 -11.19
N GLU A 142 3.54 6.26 -11.91
CA GLU A 142 2.22 5.93 -11.35
C GLU A 142 2.20 4.46 -10.94
N ALA A 143 2.04 4.19 -9.65
CA ALA A 143 1.87 2.84 -9.14
C ALA A 143 0.42 2.38 -9.32
N ARG A 144 0.24 1.10 -9.67
CA ARG A 144 -1.04 0.52 -10.05
C ARG A 144 -1.25 -0.82 -9.38
N PHE A 145 -2.49 -1.09 -8.99
CA PHE A 145 -2.93 -2.48 -8.76
C PHE A 145 -3.35 -3.10 -10.10
N VAL A 146 -2.87 -4.30 -10.37
CA VAL A 146 -3.17 -5.07 -11.56
C VAL A 146 -3.87 -6.35 -11.14
N VAL A 147 -5.11 -6.52 -11.59
CA VAL A 147 -5.94 -7.67 -11.27
C VAL A 147 -6.13 -8.50 -12.52
N ARG A 148 -5.84 -9.80 -12.42
CA ARG A 148 -6.00 -10.76 -13.51
C ARG A 148 -7.11 -11.73 -13.15
N GLN A 149 -7.97 -12.02 -14.11
CA GLN A 149 -9.06 -12.98 -13.97
C GLN A 149 -9.08 -13.92 -15.17
N GLY A 150 -9.11 -15.23 -14.91
CA GLY A 150 -9.34 -16.22 -15.94
C GLY A 150 -10.73 -16.06 -16.55
N VAL A 151 -10.80 -16.04 -17.88
CA VAL A 151 -12.06 -16.02 -18.64
C VAL A 151 -12.07 -17.23 -19.56
N PHE A 152 -13.06 -18.11 -19.38
CA PHE A 152 -13.23 -19.26 -20.27
C PHE A 152 -13.85 -18.78 -21.60
N ALA A 153 -13.13 -18.91 -22.71
CA ALA A 153 -13.58 -18.49 -24.04
C ALA A 153 -13.89 -19.66 -24.99
N GLY A 154 -14.24 -20.83 -24.45
CA GLY A 154 -14.65 -21.99 -25.25
C GLY A 154 -13.54 -22.53 -26.15
N SER A 155 -13.86 -22.76 -27.43
CA SER A 155 -12.93 -23.33 -28.43
C SER A 155 -11.74 -22.42 -28.79
N ALA A 156 -11.77 -21.14 -28.38
CA ALA A 156 -10.68 -20.18 -28.59
C ALA A 156 -9.58 -20.26 -27.50
N GLY A 157 -9.70 -21.17 -26.54
CA GLY A 157 -8.77 -21.34 -25.42
C GLY A 157 -9.10 -20.47 -24.20
N SER A 158 -8.27 -20.56 -23.17
CA SER A 158 -8.41 -19.72 -21.97
C SER A 158 -7.90 -18.30 -22.25
N ARG A 159 -8.69 -17.29 -21.89
CA ARG A 159 -8.30 -15.88 -21.89
C ARG A 159 -8.10 -15.38 -20.46
N VAL A 160 -7.46 -14.24 -20.32
CA VAL A 160 -7.30 -13.53 -19.05
C VAL A 160 -7.75 -12.09 -19.25
N SER A 161 -8.73 -11.64 -18.47
CA SER A 161 -9.06 -10.22 -18.36
C SER A 161 -8.10 -9.59 -17.36
N VAL A 162 -7.37 -8.57 -17.80
CA VAL A 162 -6.44 -7.79 -17.00
C VAL A 162 -7.03 -6.40 -16.81
N ARG A 163 -7.23 -6.01 -15.54
CA ARG A 163 -7.73 -4.69 -15.15
C ARG A 163 -6.68 -3.98 -14.31
N GLU A 164 -6.48 -2.70 -14.59
CA GLU A 164 -5.52 -1.86 -13.88
C GLU A 164 -6.23 -0.71 -13.19
N TYR A 165 -5.83 -0.47 -11.95
CA TYR A 165 -6.44 0.49 -11.06
C TYR A 165 -5.37 1.44 -10.52
N VAL A 166 -5.74 2.72 -10.47
CA VAL A 166 -4.92 3.81 -9.93
C VAL A 166 -5.75 4.62 -8.95
N TRP A 167 -5.11 5.25 -7.97
CA TRP A 167 -5.79 6.20 -7.10
C TRP A 167 -5.76 7.58 -7.75
N ARG A 168 -6.94 8.18 -7.99
CA ARG A 168 -7.08 9.54 -8.52
C ARG A 168 -8.30 10.20 -7.91
N ASP A 169 -8.17 11.48 -7.57
CA ASP A 169 -9.27 12.31 -7.08
C ASP A 169 -10.02 11.68 -5.87
N GLY A 170 -9.28 11.02 -4.97
CA GLY A 170 -9.84 10.39 -3.78
C GLY A 170 -10.59 9.07 -4.04
N ALA A 171 -10.42 8.47 -5.22
CA ALA A 171 -11.06 7.21 -5.57
C ALA A 171 -10.13 6.27 -6.35
N LEU A 172 -10.33 4.96 -6.15
CA LEU A 172 -9.66 3.95 -6.95
C LEU A 172 -10.37 3.84 -8.32
N THR A 173 -9.69 4.25 -9.37
CA THR A 173 -10.23 4.35 -10.73
C THR A 173 -9.63 3.25 -11.61
N ARG A 174 -10.48 2.50 -12.32
CA ARG A 174 -10.03 1.58 -13.37
C ARG A 174 -9.62 2.36 -14.60
N VAL A 175 -8.36 2.27 -14.99
CA VAL A 175 -7.78 3.04 -16.11
C VAL A 175 -7.46 2.20 -17.34
N LEU A 176 -7.38 0.89 -17.18
CA LEU A 176 -7.18 -0.02 -18.30
C LEU A 176 -7.94 -1.33 -18.06
N GLU A 177 -8.52 -1.85 -19.13
CA GLU A 177 -9.03 -3.20 -19.21
C GLU A 177 -8.65 -3.81 -20.56
N ARG A 178 -8.10 -5.01 -20.55
CA ARG A 178 -7.72 -5.73 -21.77
C ARG A 178 -7.87 -7.24 -21.58
N GLU A 179 -8.07 -7.93 -22.68
CA GLU A 179 -7.94 -9.39 -22.71
C GLU A 179 -6.55 -9.81 -23.20
N GLU A 180 -5.97 -10.77 -22.52
CA GLU A 180 -4.75 -11.47 -22.93
C GLU A 180 -5.08 -12.95 -23.17
N LEU A 181 -4.32 -13.61 -24.05
CA LEU A 181 -4.36 -15.07 -24.10
C LEU A 181 -3.73 -15.60 -22.81
N ALA A 182 -4.33 -16.62 -22.19
CA ALA A 182 -3.79 -17.20 -20.95
C ALA A 182 -2.36 -17.76 -21.09
N ARG A 183 -1.87 -17.89 -22.33
CA ARG A 183 -0.46 -18.13 -22.65
C ARG A 183 0.14 -16.93 -23.37
N ARG A 184 0.98 -16.19 -22.65
CA ARG A 184 2.28 -15.72 -23.16
C ARG A 184 3.31 -15.96 -22.07
N ALA A 185 3.82 -17.18 -22.01
CA ALA A 185 5.18 -17.40 -21.54
C ALA A 185 6.06 -17.52 -22.79
N PRO A 186 7.25 -16.88 -22.85
CA PRO A 186 8.34 -17.44 -23.61
C PRO A 186 8.71 -18.85 -23.10
#